data_AF-A0A7C7V0D0-F1
#
_entry.id   AF-A0A7C7V0D0-F1
#
_cell.length_a   1.000
_cell.length_b   1.000
_cell.length_c   1.000
_cell.angle_alpha   90.00
_cell.angle_beta   90.00
_cell.angle_gamma   90.00
#
_symmetry.space_group_name_H-M   'P 1'
#
loop_
_entity.id
_entity.type
_entity.pdbx_description
1 polymer ?
#
loop_
_entity_poly.entity_id
_entity_poly.type
_entity_poly.pdbx_seq_one_letter_code
_entity_poly.pdbx_strand_id
1 'polypeptide(L)' 'MADQGYELTDEDKAHIRKMFHEVMVPKLIKYNARIGNLNCEFAGDRYKDWNIVFMSDRSSFEIVEFEYDKDSRSLDLK' A
#
# COMPACT_ATOMS: atom_id res chain seq x y z
N MET A 1 25.92 -13.93 -7.96
CA MET A 1 25.38 -12.58 -7.69
C MET A 1 24.02 -12.76 -7.05
N ALA A 2 23.72 -12.11 -5.92
CA ALA A 2 22.43 -12.24 -5.25
C ALA A 2 21.35 -11.55 -6.09
N ASP A 3 20.50 -12.35 -6.72
CA ASP A 3 19.23 -11.91 -7.27
C ASP A 3 18.42 -11.35 -6.10
N GLN A 4 18.23 -10.03 -6.08
CA GLN A 4 17.51 -9.40 -4.98
C GLN A 4 16.06 -9.88 -5.03
N GLY A 5 15.73 -10.77 -4.09
CA GLY A 5 14.36 -11.10 -3.75
C GLY A 5 13.67 -9.83 -3.26
N TYR A 6 13.07 -9.09 -4.19
CA TYR A 6 12.05 -8.09 -3.90
C TYR A 6 10.80 -8.86 -3.48
N GLU A 7 10.85 -9.49 -2.31
CA GLU A 7 9.68 -10.04 -1.65
C GLU A 7 9.53 -9.30 -0.33
N LEU A 8 8.36 -8.71 -0.11
CA LEU A 8 8.01 -8.14 1.18
C LEU A 8 8.01 -9.27 2.21
N THR A 9 8.87 -9.14 3.22
CA THR A 9 8.83 -10.04 4.38
C THR A 9 7.54 -9.82 5.16
N ASP A 10 7.16 -10.76 6.02
CA ASP A 10 6.01 -10.59 6.92
C ASP A 10 6.15 -9.33 7.80
N GLU A 11 7.37 -8.96 8.18
CA GLU A 11 7.66 -7.72 8.91
C GLU A 11 7.38 -6.48 8.06
N ASP A 12 7.81 -6.48 6.80
CA ASP A 12 7.53 -5.37 5.86
C ASP A 12 6.02 -5.24 5.62
N LYS A 13 5.32 -6.35 5.40
CA LYS A 13 3.86 -6.38 5.24
C LYS A 13 3.16 -5.84 6.48
N ALA A 14 3.59 -6.24 7.68
CA ALA A 14 3.02 -5.74 8.93
C ALA A 14 3.23 -4.23 9.09
N HIS A 15 4.42 -3.73 8.73
CA HIS A 15 4.74 -2.30 8.75
C HIS A 15 3.90 -1.50 7.74
N ILE A 16 3.79 -1.96 6.50
CA ILE A 16 2.96 -1.32 5.46
C ILE A 16 1.50 -1.29 5.91
N ARG A 17 0.97 -2.40 6.44
CA ARG A 17 -0.40 -2.45 6.96
C ARG A 17 -0.61 -1.42 8.09
N LYS A 18 0.32 -1.34 9.03
CA LYS A 18 0.24 -0.35 10.12
C LYS A 18 0.21 1.08 9.58
N MET A 19 1.15 1.44 8.70
CA MET A 19 1.22 2.77 8.10
C MET A 19 -0.01 3.09 7.25
N PHE A 20 -0.55 2.12 6.53
CA PHE A 20 -1.79 2.25 5.77
C PHE A 20 -2.97 2.59 6.69
N HIS A 21 -3.13 1.86 7.79
CA HIS A 21 -4.19 2.11 8.78
C HIS A 21 -4.03 3.45 9.51
N GLU A 22 -2.81 3.86 9.84
CA GLU A 22 -2.58 5.12 10.56
C GLU A 22 -2.66 6.36 9.65
N VAL A 23 -2.16 6.26 8.41
CA VAL A 23 -1.99 7.42 7.52
C VAL A 23 -3.03 7.46 6.41
N MET A 24 -3.37 6.32 5.80
CA MET A 24 -4.18 6.25 4.58
C MET A 24 -5.66 6.06 4.87
N VAL A 25 -6.03 5.15 5.78
CA VAL A 25 -7.42 4.91 6.20
C VAL A 25 -8.18 6.18 6.57
N PRO A 26 -7.68 7.10 7.43
CA PRO A 26 -8.41 8.33 7.73
C PRO A 26 -8.61 9.24 6.50
N LYS A 27 -7.72 9.19 5.50
CA LYS A 27 -7.88 9.91 4.23
C LYS A 27 -8.92 9.22 3.35
N LEU A 28 -8.85 7.90 3.22
CA LEU A 28 -9.78 7.10 2.41
C LEU A 28 -11.22 7.20 2.92
N ILE A 29 -11.41 7.24 4.25
CA ILE A 29 -12.71 7.52 4.87
C ILE A 29 -13.24 8.89 4.42
N LYS A 30 -12.41 9.94 4.46
CA LYS A 30 -12.80 11.28 4.00
C LYS A 30 -13.18 11.32 2.53
N TYR A 31 -12.51 10.54 1.69
CA TYR A 31 -12.80 10.42 0.26
C TYR A 31 -13.91 9.41 -0.05
N ASN A 32 -14.48 8.76 0.96
CA ASN A 32 -15.51 7.73 0.80
C ASN A 32 -15.09 6.61 -0.19
N ALA A 33 -13.79 6.29 -0.19
CA ALA A 33 -13.17 5.33 -1.08
C ALA A 33 -13.63 3.91 -0.75
N ARG A 34 -13.97 3.11 -1.77
CA ARG A 34 -14.50 1.74 -1.60
C ARG A 34 -13.51 0.65 -1.95
N ILE A 35 -12.73 0.87 -3.00
CA ILE A 35 -11.69 -0.04 -3.47
C ILE A 35 -10.69 0.80 -4.24
N GLY A 36 -9.41 0.47 -4.14
CA GLY A 36 -8.37 1.15 -4.89
C GLY A 36 -7.02 0.46 -4.73
N ASN A 37 -6.06 0.85 -5.56
CA ASN A 37 -4.66 0.57 -5.33
C ASN A 37 -3.98 1.80 -4.74
N LEU A 38 -2.97 1.59 -3.91
CA LEU A 38 -2.16 2.64 -3.31
C LEU A 38 -0.69 2.23 -3.32
N ASN A 39 0.17 3.16 -3.71
CA ASN A 39 1.60 2.97 -3.66
C ASN A 39 2.08 2.91 -2.20
N CYS A 40 2.97 1.97 -1.87
CA CYS A 40 3.51 1.77 -0.53
C CYS A 40 4.57 2.81 -0.14
N GLU A 41 4.81 3.85 -0.96
CA GLU A 41 5.69 4.98 -0.64
C GLU A 41 5.39 5.61 0.72
N PHE A 42 4.13 5.57 1.18
CA PHE A 42 3.73 6.07 2.50
C PHE A 42 4.40 5.32 3.67
N ALA A 43 4.85 4.08 3.45
CA ALA A 43 5.55 3.26 4.44
C ALA A 43 7.09 3.40 4.35
N GLY A 44 7.60 3.98 3.25
CA GLY A 44 9.01 4.25 3.02
C GLY A 44 9.42 4.11 1.55
N ASP A 45 10.50 4.81 1.16
CA ASP A 45 11.01 4.86 -0.23
C ASP A 45 11.36 3.47 -0.80
N ARG A 46 11.75 2.52 0.08
CA ARG A 46 12.06 1.14 -0.30
C ARG A 46 10.86 0.36 -0.84
N TYR A 47 9.64 0.85 -0.60
CA TYR A 47 8.41 0.21 -1.05
C TYR A 47 7.73 1.00 -2.18
N LYS A 48 8.40 2.00 -2.77
CA LYS A 48 7.80 2.78 -3.87
C LYS A 48 7.47 1.95 -5.11
N ASP A 49 8.13 0.82 -5.28
CA ASP A 49 7.88 -0.13 -6.37
C ASP A 49 6.77 -1.14 -6.02
N TRP A 50 6.13 -0.98 -4.86
CA TRP A 50 5.05 -1.84 -4.38
C TRP A 50 3.75 -1.07 -4.27
N ASN A 51 2.69 -1.67 -4.79
CA ASN A 51 1.32 -1.22 -4.62
C ASN A 51 0.57 -2.19 -3.72
N ILE A 52 -0.39 -1.68 -2.98
CA ILE A 52 -1.37 -2.47 -2.24
C ILE A 52 -2.75 -2.22 -2.81
N VAL A 53 -3.49 -3.30 -3.03
CA VAL A 53 -4.91 -3.24 -3.32
C VAL A 53 -5.64 -3.28 -2.00
N PHE A 54 -6.43 -2.27 -1.72
CA PHE A 54 -7.28 -2.20 -0.53
C PHE A 54 -8.75 -2.21 -0.91
N MET A 55 -9.56 -2.75 -0.01
CA MET A 55 -11.02 -2.74 -0.11
C MET A 55 -11.60 -2.25 1.22
N SER A 56 -12.67 -1.44 1.14
CA SER A 56 -13.47 -1.09 2.30
C SER A 56 -14.47 -2.22 2.56
N ASP A 57 -14.36 -2.89 3.71
CA ASP A 57 -15.42 -3.77 4.20
C ASP A 57 -16.17 -3.07 5.35
N ARG A 58 -17.45 -2.74 5.09
CA ARG A 58 -18.48 -2.21 6.00
C ARG A 58 -18.14 -0.97 6.84
N SER A 59 -17.03 -0.98 7.58
CA SER A 59 -16.53 0.09 8.45
C SER A 59 -14.98 0.17 8.52
N SER A 60 -14.26 -0.72 7.83
CA SER A 60 -12.79 -0.81 7.88
C SER A 60 -12.22 -0.95 6.47
N PHE A 61 -10.94 -0.63 6.33
CA PHE A 61 -10.18 -0.87 5.11
C PHE A 61 -9.23 -2.03 5.35
N GLU A 62 -9.19 -2.97 4.42
CA GLU A 62 -8.26 -4.10 4.48
C GLU A 62 -7.45 -4.17 3.20
N ILE A 63 -6.19 -4.57 3.36
CA ILE A 63 -5.28 -4.83 2.23
C ILE A 63 -5.56 -6.24 1.75
N VAL A 64 -5.99 -6.35 0.49
CA VAL A 64 -6.38 -7.59 -0.17
C VAL A 64 -5.18 -8.21 -0.90
N GLU A 65 -4.36 -7.37 -1.54
CA GLU A 65 -3.26 -7.82 -2.37
C GLU A 65 -2.07 -6.86 -2.31
N PHE A 66 -0.87 -7.40 -2.49
CA PHE A 66 0.37 -6.64 -2.68
C PHE A 66 0.87 -6.91 -4.08
N GLU A 67 0.96 -5.88 -4.90
CA GLU A 67 1.42 -5.94 -6.28
C GLU A 67 2.79 -5.27 -6.38
N TYR A 68 3.77 -5.98 -6.93
CA TYR A 68 5.05 -5.38 -7.26
C TYR A 68 4.99 -4.83 -8.68
N ASP A 69 5.11 -3.52 -8.83
CA ASP A 69 5.14 -2.87 -10.13
C ASP A 69 6.38 -1.98 -10.25
N LYS A 70 7.31 -2.40 -11.10
CA LYS A 70 8.60 -1.74 -11.30
C LYS A 70 8.47 -0.42 -12.09
N ASP A 71 7.30 -0.13 -12.65
CA ASP A 71 6.97 1.16 -13.27
C ASP A 71 5.98 1.94 -12.40
N SER A 72 5.84 1.61 -11.10
CA SER A 72 4.80 2.19 -10.25
C SER A 72 5.04 3.69 -10.10
N ARG A 73 4.44 4.45 -11.02
CA ARG A 73 4.44 5.90 -10.98
C ARG A 73 3.53 6.27 -9.83
N SER A 74 4.12 6.81 -8.77
CA SER A 74 3.42 7.55 -7.73
C SER A 74 2.31 8.37 -8.36
N LEU A 75 1.05 8.01 -8.07
CA LEU A 75 -0.10 8.77 -8.50
C LEU A 75 -0.11 10.05 -7.65
N ASP A 76 0.59 11.08 -8.15
CA ASP A 76 0.45 12.47 -7.72
C ASP A 76 -1.01 12.89 -7.93
N LEU A 77 -1.87 12.67 -6.93
CA LEU A 77 -3.21 13.26 -6.91
C LEU A 77 -3.06 14.75 -6.59
N LYS A 78 -3.08 15.58 -7.63
CA LYS A 78 -3.12 17.04 -7.57
C LYS A 78 -4.52 17.58 -7.30
#